data_AF-A0A947K3K1-F1
#
_entry.id   AF-A0A947K3K1-F1
#
_cell.length_a   1.000
_cell.length_b   1.000
_cell.length_c   1.000
_cell.angle_alpha   90.00
_cell.angle_beta   90.00
_cell.angle_gamma   90.00
#
_symmetry.space_group_name_H-M   'P 1'
#
loop_
_entity.id
_entity.type
_entity.pdbx_description
1 polymer ?
#
loop_
_entity_poly.entity_id
_entity_poly.type
_entity_poly.pdbx_seq_one_letter_code
_entity_poly.pdbx_strand_id
1 'polypeptide(L)'
;AIIAGLAGSGVDTSKFTFLGFMPHKKGRQTLFEQIKKEEQTVVFYESCHRILKTLEALKDCEKQIVLCRELTKIHEEFLRGTAVELLKILEDNKEKQKGEFVVIVS
;
A
#
# COMPACT_ATOMS: atom_id res chain seq x y z
N ALA A 1 5.50 -12.95 -0.23
CA ALA A 1 5.19 -11.55 -0.58
C ALA A 1 5.34 -10.64 0.63
N ILE A 2 4.41 -10.61 1.61
CA ILE A 2 4.42 -9.60 2.70
C ILE A 2 5.73 -9.50 3.48
N ILE A 3 6.26 -10.61 3.99
CA ILE A 3 7.49 -10.55 4.80
C ILE A 3 8.68 -10.03 3.97
N ALA A 4 8.77 -10.41 2.68
CA ALA A 4 9.77 -9.87 1.77
C ALA A 4 9.56 -8.37 1.50
N GLY A 5 8.31 -7.96 1.26
CA GLY A 5 7.94 -6.56 1.08
C GLY A 5 8.27 -5.70 2.31
N LEU A 6 7.96 -6.19 3.52
CA LEU A 6 8.34 -5.55 4.77
C LEU A 6 9.86 -5.46 4.92
N ALA A 7 10.59 -6.55 4.68
CA ALA A 7 12.05 -6.58 4.76
C ALA A 7 12.73 -5.60 3.78
N GLY A 8 12.17 -5.41 2.59
CA GLY A 8 12.66 -4.45 1.59
C GLY A 8 12.07 -3.05 1.70
N SER A 9 11.09 -2.82 2.57
CA SER A 9 10.33 -1.56 2.61
C SER A 9 11.14 -0.37 3.11
N GLY A 10 12.05 -0.59 4.06
CA GLY A 10 12.79 0.46 4.74
C GLY A 10 12.00 1.19 5.84
N VAL A 11 10.86 0.65 6.30
CA VAL A 11 10.07 1.19 7.42
C VAL A 11 10.32 0.40 8.72
N ASP A 12 9.78 0.86 9.86
CA ASP A 12 9.83 0.08 11.10
C ASP A 12 8.96 -1.18 10.97
N THR A 13 9.60 -2.34 11.07
CA THR A 13 8.96 -3.66 10.99
C THR A 13 9.02 -4.43 12.30
N SER A 14 9.35 -3.77 13.42
CA SER A 14 9.44 -4.41 14.75
C SER A 14 8.09 -4.98 15.20
N LYS A 15 7.00 -4.26 14.89
CA LYS A 15 5.61 -4.69 15.04
C LYS A 15 4.81 -4.16 13.86
N PHE A 16 3.91 -4.99 13.34
CA PHE A 16 3.03 -4.59 12.27
C PHE A 16 1.69 -5.33 12.35
N THR A 17 0.66 -4.72 11.78
CA THR A 17 -0.65 -5.33 11.63
C THR A 17 -0.87 -5.75 10.19
N PHE A 18 -1.17 -7.03 9.97
CA PHE A 18 -1.54 -7.55 8.65
C PHE A 18 -3.06 -7.65 8.51
N LEU A 19 -3.63 -6.98 7.51
CA LEU A 19 -5.09 -6.88 7.32
C LEU A 19 -5.66 -7.72 6.16
N GLY A 20 -4.85 -8.51 5.45
CA GLY A 20 -5.32 -9.26 4.28
C GLY A 20 -5.73 -8.34 3.13
N PHE A 21 -6.84 -8.65 2.45
CA PHE A 21 -7.40 -7.80 1.39
C PHE A 21 -8.41 -6.80 1.94
N MET A 22 -8.37 -5.57 1.44
CA MET A 22 -9.34 -4.54 1.84
C MET A 22 -10.78 -4.90 1.43
N PRO A 23 -11.79 -4.63 2.29
CA PRO A 23 -13.19 -4.81 1.97
C PRO A 23 -13.60 -4.08 0.68
N HIS A 24 -14.54 -4.65 -0.08
CA HIS A 24 -14.99 -4.04 -1.34
C HIS A 24 -15.91 -2.83 -1.13
N LYS A 25 -16.78 -2.87 -0.10
CA LYS A 25 -17.82 -1.86 0.14
C LYS A 25 -17.96 -1.51 1.62
N LYS A 26 -18.78 -2.27 2.36
CA LYS A 26 -19.06 -2.00 3.77
C LYS A 26 -17.79 -2.12 4.61
N GLY A 27 -17.54 -1.14 5.48
CA GLY A 27 -16.38 -1.10 6.38
C GLY A 27 -15.08 -0.60 5.76
N ARG A 28 -14.98 -0.44 4.43
CA ARG A 28 -13.73 -0.01 3.75
C ARG A 28 -13.26 1.37 4.23
N GLN A 29 -14.17 2.35 4.24
CA GLN A 29 -13.84 3.71 4.68
C GLN A 29 -13.45 3.76 6.16
N THR A 30 -14.23 3.12 7.02
CA THR A 30 -13.93 3.03 8.46
C THR A 30 -12.56 2.41 8.72
N LEU A 31 -12.19 1.37 7.96
CA LEU A 31 -10.88 0.74 8.08
C LEU A 31 -9.76 1.69 7.66
N PHE A 32 -9.91 2.45 6.56
CA PHE A 32 -8.90 3.45 6.19
C PHE A 32 -8.77 4.57 7.22
N GLU A 33 -9.86 5.01 7.85
CA GLU A 33 -9.80 5.97 8.96
C GLU A 33 -9.06 5.43 10.18
N GLN A 34 -9.13 4.11 10.44
CA GLN A 34 -8.32 3.45 11.46
C GLN A 34 -6.85 3.40 11.07
N ILE A 35 -6.55 3.01 9.82
CA ILE A 35 -5.17 2.94 9.29
C ILE A 35 -4.47 4.31 9.38
N LYS A 36 -5.18 5.40 9.08
CA LYS A 36 -4.64 6.76 9.20
C LYS A 36 -4.19 7.10 10.63
N LYS A 37 -4.80 6.49 11.65
CA LYS A 37 -4.53 6.76 13.07
C LYS A 37 -3.61 5.74 13.75
N GLU A 38 -3.38 4.59 13.11
CA GLU A 38 -2.61 3.48 13.69
C GLU A 38 -1.11 3.80 13.84
N GLU A 39 -0.54 3.74 15.04
CA GLU A 39 0.88 4.08 15.23
C GLU A 39 1.82 3.00 14.66
N GLN A 40 1.35 1.75 14.59
CA GLN A 40 2.15 0.65 14.05
C GLN A 40 2.06 0.58 12.52
N THR A 41 3.09 0.01 11.91
CA THR A 41 3.08 -0.31 10.48
C THR A 41 1.88 -1.19 10.14
N VAL A 42 1.09 -0.79 9.15
CA VAL A 42 -0.02 -1.58 8.63
C VAL A 42 0.36 -2.11 7.25
N VAL A 43 0.12 -3.40 7.02
CA VAL A 43 0.36 -4.03 5.72
C VAL A 43 -0.88 -4.78 5.23
N PHE A 44 -1.16 -4.67 3.93
CA PHE A 44 -2.29 -5.35 3.30
C PHE A 44 -2.06 -5.62 1.82
N TYR A 45 -2.88 -6.51 1.26
CA TYR A 45 -2.91 -6.78 -0.17
C TYR A 45 -3.92 -5.88 -0.89
N GLU A 46 -3.57 -5.45 -2.09
CA GLU A 46 -4.49 -4.74 -2.97
C GLU A 46 -4.34 -5.16 -4.43
N SER A 47 -5.45 -5.17 -5.16
CA SER A 47 -5.46 -5.47 -6.60
C SER A 47 -5.14 -4.23 -7.41
N CYS A 48 -4.53 -4.42 -8.59
CA CYS A 48 -4.30 -3.38 -9.59
C CYS A 48 -5.56 -2.55 -9.90
N HIS A 49 -6.73 -3.19 -9.96
CA HIS A 49 -7.99 -2.52 -10.28
C HIS A 49 -8.49 -1.57 -9.17
N ARG A 50 -7.94 -1.69 -7.96
CA ARG A 50 -8.37 -0.93 -6.78
C ARG A 50 -7.28 -0.02 -6.22
N ILE A 51 -6.02 -0.15 -6.65
CA ILE A 51 -4.89 0.58 -6.06
C ILE A 51 -5.08 2.10 -6.08
N LEU A 52 -5.55 2.67 -7.21
CA LEU A 52 -5.80 4.11 -7.30
C LEU A 52 -6.88 4.56 -6.31
N LYS A 53 -7.97 3.78 -6.17
CA LYS A 53 -9.03 4.07 -5.19
C LYS A 53 -8.54 3.95 -3.75
N THR A 54 -7.59 3.05 -3.48
CA THR A 54 -6.95 2.93 -2.17
C THR A 54 -6.09 4.14 -1.86
N LEU A 55 -5.25 4.58 -2.80
CA LEU A 55 -4.43 5.77 -2.63
C LEU A 55 -5.30 7.03 -2.46
N GLU A 56 -6.39 7.15 -3.22
CA GLU A 56 -7.36 8.26 -3.05
C GLU A 56 -7.99 8.26 -1.65
N ALA A 57 -8.33 7.09 -1.10
CA ALA A 57 -8.86 6.99 0.26
C ALA A 57 -7.82 7.33 1.35
N LEU A 58 -6.53 7.22 1.01
CA LEU A 58 -5.38 7.52 1.86
C LEU A 58 -4.75 8.89 1.55
N LYS A 59 -5.31 9.71 0.66
CA LYS A 59 -4.68 10.97 0.23
C LYS A 59 -4.40 11.96 1.36
N ASP A 60 -5.26 11.96 2.37
CA ASP A 60 -5.13 12.81 3.57
C ASP A 60 -4.32 12.11 4.68
N CYS A 61 -3.74 10.95 4.40
CA CYS A 61 -2.84 10.26 5.31
C CYS A 61 -1.44 10.87 5.19
N GLU A 62 -0.96 11.48 6.28
CA GLU A 62 0.39 12.09 6.32
C GLU A 62 1.53 11.07 6.47
N LYS A 63 1.18 9.78 6.50
CA LYS A 63 2.08 8.65 6.68
C LYS A 63 2.82 8.27 5.40
N GLN A 64 3.96 7.62 5.57
CA GLN A 64 4.71 7.06 4.45
C GLN A 64 4.02 5.80 3.95
N ILE A 65 3.96 5.63 2.63
CA ILE A 65 3.40 4.46 1.99
C ILE A 65 4.47 3.80 1.12
N VAL A 66 4.55 2.48 1.19
CA VAL A 66 5.37 1.67 0.31
C VAL A 66 4.46 0.72 -0.48
N LEU A 67 4.52 0.84 -1.81
CA LEU A 67 3.89 -0.09 -2.74
C LEU A 67 4.95 -1.08 -3.21
N CYS A 68 4.81 -2.33 -2.81
CA CYS A 68 5.62 -3.41 -3.33
C CYS A 68 4.86 -4.11 -4.45
N ARG A 69 5.47 -4.17 -5.64
CA ARG A 69 4.89 -4.74 -6.84
C ARG A 69 5.72 -5.91 -7.32
N GLU A 70 5.03 -6.94 -7.80
CA GLU A 70 5.65 -8.11 -8.45
C GLU A 70 6.73 -8.82 -7.62
N LEU A 71 6.56 -8.88 -6.29
CA LEU A 71 7.48 -9.46 -5.30
C LEU A 71 7.95 -10.92 -5.56
N THR A 72 7.38 -11.63 -6.52
CA THR A 72 7.74 -13.03 -6.87
C THR A 72 8.35 -13.17 -8.27
N LYS A 73 8.49 -12.06 -9.01
CA LYS A 73 9.10 -12.03 -10.33
C LYS A 73 10.46 -11.34 -10.23
N ILE A 74 11.31 -11.52 -11.25
CA ILE A 74 12.65 -10.90 -11.35
C ILE A 74 12.61 -9.36 -11.28
N HIS A 75 11.44 -8.76 -11.46
CA HIS A 75 11.21 -7.30 -11.53
C HIS A 75 10.50 -6.75 -10.29
N GLU A 76 10.95 -7.13 -9.11
CA GLU A 76 10.46 -6.56 -7.85
C GLU A 76 10.65 -5.03 -7.84
N GLU A 77 9.58 -4.28 -7.60
CA GLU A 77 9.61 -2.83 -7.55
C GLU A 77 9.01 -2.31 -6.24
N PHE A 78 9.70 -1.35 -5.63
CA PHE A 78 9.24 -0.62 -4.47
C PHE A 78 9.04 0.85 -4.80
N LEU A 79 7.80 1.33 -4.75
CA LEU A 79 7.47 2.74 -4.85
C LEU A 79 7.23 3.28 -3.45
N ARG A 80 7.87 4.39 -3.10
CA ARG A 80 7.80 5.00 -1.76
C ARG A 80 7.37 6.45 -1.87
N GLY A 81 6.57 6.90 -0.92
CA GLY A 81 6.16 8.30 -0.79
C GLY A 81 4.82 8.42 -0.09
N THR A 82 4.26 9.62 -0.16
CA THR A 82 2.89 9.89 0.26
C THR A 82 1.87 9.27 -0.70
N ALA A 83 0.62 9.14 -0.25
CA ALA A 83 -0.47 8.68 -1.11
C ALA A 83 -0.61 9.53 -2.39
N VAL A 84 -0.41 10.84 -2.29
CA VAL A 84 -0.51 11.79 -3.42
C VAL A 84 0.62 11.58 -4.43
N GLU A 85 1.86 11.44 -3.97
CA GLU A 85 3.01 11.20 -4.86
C GLU A 85 2.88 9.86 -5.58
N LEU A 86 2.47 8.82 -4.86
CA LEU A 86 2.28 7.49 -5.43
C LEU A 86 1.12 7.48 -6.43
N LEU A 87 0.02 8.18 -6.14
CA LEU A 87 -1.09 8.31 -7.06
C LEU A 87 -0.62 8.92 -8.39
N LYS A 88 0.14 10.02 -8.31
CA LYS A 88 0.73 10.67 -9.48
C LYS A 88 1.65 9.72 -10.27
N ILE A 89 2.55 9.01 -9.59
CA ILE A 89 3.46 8.04 -10.23
C ILE A 89 2.68 6.97 -11.01
N LEU A 90 1.59 6.46 -10.41
CA LEU A 90 0.77 5.43 -11.04
C LEU A 90 -0.06 5.99 -12.20
N GLU A 91 -0.55 7.22 -12.11
CA GLU A 91 -1.30 7.89 -13.19
C GLU A 91 -0.40 8.22 -14.38
N ASP A 92 0.81 8.72 -14.13
CA ASP A 92 1.81 9.05 -15.15
C ASP A 92 2.34 7.80 -15.87
N ASN A 93 2.29 6.62 -15.23
CA ASN A 93 2.75 5.37 -15.81
C ASN A 93 1.78 4.20 -15.56
N LYS A 94 0.91 3.92 -16.53
CA LYS A 94 -0.09 2.84 -16.45
C LYS A 94 0.51 1.44 -16.35
N GLU A 95 1.72 1.20 -16.86
CA GLU A 95 2.40 -0.09 -16.64
C GLU A 95 2.69 -0.32 -15.16
N LYS A 96 2.85 0.78 -14.40
CA LYS A 96 2.99 0.71 -12.95
C LYS A 96 1.72 0.37 -12.19
N GLN A 97 0.57 0.32 -12.85
CA GLN A 97 -0.68 -0.10 -12.22
C GLN A 97 -0.89 -1.61 -12.27
N LYS A 98 -0.16 -2.34 -13.11
CA LYS A 98 -0.36 -3.79 -13.31
C LYS A 98 0.21 -4.62 -12.16
N GLY A 99 -0.27 -5.85 -12.05
CA GLY A 99 0.20 -6.84 -11.07
C GLY A 99 -0.55 -6.79 -9.75
N GLU A 100 0.03 -7.43 -8.74
CA GLU A 100 -0.47 -7.48 -7.37
C GLU A 100 0.36 -6.55 -6.49
N PHE A 101 -0.31 -5.90 -5.53
CA PHE A 101 0.32 -4.96 -4.61
C PHE A 101 0.32 -5.51 -3.19
N VAL A 102 1.47 -5.39 -2.53
CA VAL A 102 1.53 -5.27 -1.07
C VAL A 102 1.63 -3.78 -0.77
N VAL A 103 0.72 -3.28 0.05
CA VAL A 103 0.68 -1.88 0.49
C VAL A 103 1.08 -1.86 1.94
N ILE A 104 2.09 -1.05 2.26
CA ILE A 104 2.59 -0.83 3.61
C ILE A 104 2.37 0.65 3.94
N VAL A 105 1.80 0.93 5.11
CA VAL A 105 1.55 2.28 5.63
C VAL A 105 2.27 2.40 6.97
N SER A 106 3.18 3.38 7.10
CA SER A 106 4.04 3.60 8.26
C SER A 106 4.01 5.04 8.74
#